data_AF-A0A067PQC7-F1
#
_entry.id   AF-A0A067PQC7-F1
#
_cell.length_a   1.000
_cell.length_b   1.000
_cell.length_c   1.000
_cell.angle_alpha   90.00
_cell.angle_beta   90.00
_cell.angle_gamma   90.00
#
_symmetry.space_group_name_H-M   'P 1'
#
loop_
_entity.id
_entity.type
_entity.pdbx_description
1 polymer ?
#
loop_
_entity_poly.entity_id
_entity_poly.type
_entity_poly.pdbx_seq_one_letter_code
_entity_poly.pdbx_strand_id
1 'polypeptide(L)'
;MGFWIPELLLGFFSPLPVMACTDTIFFFEALCVCAALHWAVSNISLEPRRLIIYTDNTNTVNIFSSLHASPAYNPILMSAVNVLMDNDIDLRVPHINGIQNTVADAISRQKFYFARKAAPGLNIGIFSPPRDALGAVKL
;
A
#
# COMPACT_ATOMS: atom_id res chain seq x y z
N MET A 1 -6.75 5.88 -2.64
CA MET A 1 -5.51 5.26 -2.11
C MET A 1 -4.32 5.88 -2.79
N GLY A 2 -3.17 5.92 -2.10
CA GLY A 2 -1.93 6.41 -2.68
C GLY A 2 -0.72 5.86 -1.95
N PHE A 3 0.31 5.45 -2.71
CA PHE A 3 1.62 5.09 -2.18
C PHE A 3 2.73 5.78 -2.98
N TRP A 4 3.92 5.87 -2.41
CA TRP A 4 5.08 6.53 -2.99
C TRP A 4 6.35 5.73 -2.72
N ILE A 5 7.23 5.71 -3.71
CA ILE A 5 8.59 5.16 -3.66
C ILE A 5 9.58 6.33 -3.72
N PRO A 6 10.13 6.76 -2.57
CA PRO A 6 11.05 7.90 -2.48
C PRO A 6 12.25 7.79 -3.41
N GLU A 7 12.90 6.63 -3.43
CA GLU A 7 14.14 6.36 -4.15
C GLU A 7 13.99 6.48 -5.67
N LEU A 8 12.77 6.29 -6.18
CA LEU A 8 12.46 6.34 -7.61
C LEU A 8 11.69 7.60 -8.02
N LEU A 9 11.29 8.44 -7.05
CA LEU A 9 10.37 9.56 -7.27
C LEU A 9 9.08 9.12 -8.01
N LEU A 10 8.54 7.95 -7.65
CA LEU A 10 7.32 7.39 -8.23
C LEU A 10 6.18 7.35 -7.23
N GLY A 11 5.11 8.09 -7.52
CA GLY A 11 3.84 8.06 -6.79
C GLY A 11 2.79 7.28 -7.58
N PHE A 12 1.87 6.63 -6.86
CA PHE A 12 0.79 5.86 -7.47
C PHE A 12 -0.54 6.20 -6.82
N PHE A 13 -1.53 6.55 -7.63
CA PHE A 13 -2.88 6.88 -7.19
C PHE A 13 -3.89 5.83 -7.66
N SER A 14 -4.86 5.53 -6.80
CA SER A 14 -6.07 4.78 -7.17
C SER A 14 -7.29 5.47 -6.56
N PRO A 15 -8.36 5.74 -7.34
CA PRO A 15 -9.61 6.24 -6.79
C PRO A 15 -10.20 5.25 -5.78
N LEU A 16 -10.90 5.77 -4.78
CA LEU A 16 -11.71 4.95 -3.88
C LEU A 16 -13.10 4.73 -4.52
N PRO A 17 -13.73 3.56 -4.33
CA PRO A 17 -15.17 3.42 -4.53
C PRO A 17 -15.92 4.46 -3.68
N VAL A 18 -16.97 5.06 -4.23
CA VAL A 18 -17.61 6.31 -3.73
C VAL A 18 -18.33 6.18 -2.36
N MET A 19 -18.21 5.06 -1.65
CA MET A 19 -19.01 4.79 -0.44
C MET A 19 -18.19 4.32 0.78
N ALA A 20 -17.10 4.99 1.10
CA ALA A 20 -16.22 4.61 2.21
C ALA A 20 -16.69 5.19 3.56
N CYS A 21 -17.20 4.34 4.46
CA CYS A 21 -17.33 4.64 5.89
C CYS A 21 -15.94 4.65 6.56
N THR A 22 -15.81 5.11 7.82
CA THR A 22 -14.51 5.16 8.53
C THR A 22 -13.82 3.81 8.61
N ASP A 23 -14.56 2.71 8.85
CA ASP A 23 -14.00 1.35 8.80
C ASP A 23 -13.47 0.97 7.41
N THR A 24 -14.07 1.56 6.37
CA THR A 24 -13.62 1.39 4.99
C THR A 24 -12.31 2.14 4.72
N ILE A 25 -12.01 3.22 5.44
CA ILE A 25 -10.73 3.94 5.32
C ILE A 25 -9.57 3.04 5.74
N PHE A 26 -9.67 2.37 6.90
CA PHE A 26 -8.64 1.44 7.37
C PHE A 26 -8.48 0.24 6.42
N PHE A 27 -9.57 -0.27 5.87
CA PHE A 27 -9.54 -1.28 4.81
C PHE A 27 -8.71 -0.81 3.60
N PHE A 28 -8.95 0.42 3.13
CA PHE A 28 -8.20 0.97 2.00
C PHE A 28 -6.73 1.25 2.31
N GLU A 29 -6.37 1.55 3.55
CA GLU A 29 -4.98 1.71 3.96
C GLU A 29 -4.25 0.36 3.96
N ALA A 30 -4.86 -0.70 4.49
CA ALA A 30 -4.31 -2.05 4.39
C ALA A 30 -4.23 -2.55 2.94
N LEU A 31 -5.25 -2.28 2.13
CA LEU A 31 -5.26 -2.60 0.70
C LEU A 31 -4.16 -1.84 -0.06
N CYS A 32 -3.87 -0.59 0.32
CA CYS A 32 -2.80 0.21 -0.27
C CYS A 32 -1.43 -0.42 0.00
N VAL A 33 -1.18 -0.91 1.22
CA VAL A 33 0.05 -1.65 1.56
C VAL A 33 0.18 -2.92 0.72
N CYS A 34 -0.91 -3.69 0.60
CA CYS A 34 -0.91 -4.88 -0.26
C CYS A 34 -0.63 -4.52 -1.73
N ALA A 35 -1.21 -3.45 -2.25
CA ALA A 35 -0.95 -3.00 -3.62
C ALA A 35 0.51 -2.55 -3.83
N ALA A 36 1.10 -1.86 -2.85
CA ALA A 36 2.51 -1.47 -2.90
C ALA A 36 3.45 -2.69 -2.91
N LEU A 37 3.14 -3.74 -2.12
CA LEU A 37 3.86 -5.01 -2.16
C LEU A 37 3.78 -5.66 -3.55
N HIS A 38 2.58 -5.81 -4.11
CA HIS A 38 2.39 -6.38 -5.46
C HIS A 38 3.15 -5.59 -6.52
N TRP A 39 3.12 -4.25 -6.43
CA TRP A 39 3.88 -3.40 -7.33
C TRP A 39 5.39 -3.63 -7.21
N ALA A 40 5.91 -3.68 -5.97
CA ALA A 40 7.34 -3.87 -5.72
C ALA A 40 7.84 -5.18 -6.34
N VAL A 41 7.13 -6.28 -6.09
CA VAL A 41 7.47 -7.60 -6.65
C VAL A 41 7.42 -7.62 -8.18
N SER A 42 6.44 -6.94 -8.78
CA SER A 42 6.26 -6.97 -10.23
C SER A 42 7.24 -6.07 -11.00
N ASN A 43 7.84 -5.07 -10.34
CA ASN A 43 8.60 -4.00 -11.03
C ASN A 43 10.05 -3.86 -10.57
N ILE A 44 10.43 -4.44 -9.42
CA ILE A 44 11.80 -4.35 -8.90
C ILE A 44 12.52 -5.67 -9.21
N SER A 45 13.45 -5.64 -10.16
CA SER A 45 14.15 -6.84 -10.68
C SER A 45 15.13 -7.50 -9.70
N LEU A 46 15.53 -6.81 -8.63
CA LEU A 46 16.36 -7.38 -7.58
C LEU A 46 15.41 -8.04 -6.59
N GLU A 47 15.31 -9.37 -6.56
CA GLU A 47 14.52 -10.15 -5.59
C GLU A 47 14.72 -9.57 -4.18
N PRO A 48 13.83 -8.68 -3.70
CA PRO A 48 14.11 -7.95 -2.49
C PRO A 48 13.75 -8.89 -1.36
N ARG A 49 14.73 -9.64 -0.85
CA ARG A 49 14.56 -10.50 0.32
C ARG A 49 14.03 -9.74 1.53
N ARG A 50 14.14 -8.41 1.54
CA ARG A 50 13.63 -7.54 2.60
C ARG A 50 12.96 -6.32 1.97
N LEU A 51 11.69 -6.11 2.31
CA LEU A 51 10.91 -4.96 1.88
C LEU A 51 10.38 -4.22 3.09
N ILE A 52 10.49 -2.88 3.08
CA ILE A 52 9.90 -2.03 4.10
C ILE A 52 8.82 -1.17 3.45
N ILE A 53 7.60 -1.22 3.97
CA ILE A 53 6.50 -0.35 3.57
C ILE A 53 6.07 0.46 4.78
N TYR A 54 6.32 1.77 4.75
CA TYR A 54 5.92 2.67 5.83
C TYR A 54 4.45 3.05 5.74
N THR A 55 3.78 3.18 6.88
CA THR A 55 2.41 3.68 6.99
C THR A 55 2.22 4.46 8.29
N ASP A 56 1.33 5.44 8.31
CA ASP A 56 0.90 6.16 9.51
C ASP A 56 -0.36 5.55 10.14
N ASN A 57 -0.90 4.47 9.58
CA ASN A 57 -2.02 3.74 10.18
C ASN A 57 -1.53 2.58 11.08
N THR A 58 -1.70 2.75 12.40
CA THR A 58 -1.38 1.72 13.40
C THR A 58 -2.22 0.44 13.28
N ASN A 59 -3.46 0.50 12.80
CA ASN A 59 -4.28 -0.69 12.53
C ASN A 59 -3.65 -1.54 11.42
N THR A 60 -3.17 -0.89 10.36
CA THR A 60 -2.46 -1.58 9.27
C THR A 60 -1.16 -2.19 9.78
N VAL A 61 -0.37 -1.46 10.57
CA VAL A 61 0.84 -2.01 11.22
C VAL A 61 0.51 -3.26 12.02
N ASN A 62 -0.55 -3.24 12.84
CA ASN A 62 -0.95 -4.38 13.65
C ASN A 62 -1.35 -5.59 12.79
N ILE A 63 -2.11 -5.39 11.71
CA ILE A 63 -2.52 -6.47 10.81
C ILE A 63 -1.29 -7.17 10.19
N PHE A 64 -0.35 -6.40 9.64
CA PHE A 64 0.81 -6.96 8.95
C PHE A 64 1.90 -7.49 9.89
N SER A 65 2.01 -6.96 11.11
CA SER A 65 2.98 -7.46 12.10
C SER A 65 2.50 -8.70 12.86
N SER A 66 1.20 -8.83 13.11
CA SER A 66 0.63 -9.98 13.81
C SER A 66 0.20 -11.12 12.88
N LEU A 67 0.07 -10.84 11.57
CA LEU A 67 -0.56 -11.73 10.60
C LEU A 67 -1.95 -12.21 11.06
N HIS A 68 -2.66 -11.33 11.77
CA HIS A 68 -3.99 -11.58 12.29
C HIS A 68 -4.87 -10.36 12.00
N ALA A 69 -6.07 -10.61 11.46
CA ALA A 69 -7.00 -9.57 11.09
C ALA A 69 -8.45 -10.02 11.31
N SER A 70 -9.37 -9.06 11.32
CA SER A 70 -10.80 -9.40 11.31
C SER A 70 -11.19 -9.96 9.93
N PRO A 71 -12.30 -10.73 9.82
CA PRO A 71 -12.65 -11.43 8.59
C PRO A 71 -12.69 -10.57 7.33
N ALA A 72 -13.05 -9.29 7.45
CA ALA A 72 -13.08 -8.36 6.33
C ALA A 72 -11.70 -8.11 5.69
N TYR A 73 -10.61 -8.27 6.44
CA TYR A 73 -9.23 -8.03 5.98
C TYR A 73 -8.51 -9.31 5.54
N ASN A 74 -9.08 -10.49 5.83
CA ASN A 74 -8.46 -11.77 5.50
C ASN A 74 -8.06 -11.89 4.02
N PRO A 75 -8.88 -11.45 3.03
CA PRO A 75 -8.47 -11.50 1.63
C PRO A 75 -7.21 -10.68 1.35
N ILE A 76 -7.07 -9.49 1.96
CA ILE A 76 -5.88 -8.64 1.84
C ILE A 76 -4.66 -9.38 2.40
N LEU A 77 -4.78 -9.90 3.62
CA LEU A 77 -3.67 -10.57 4.30
C LEU A 77 -3.26 -11.85 3.56
N MET A 78 -4.21 -12.65 3.08
CA MET A 78 -3.94 -13.85 2.27
C MET A 78 -3.25 -13.49 0.95
N SER A 79 -3.70 -12.45 0.25
CA SER A 79 -3.04 -11.97 -0.97
C SER A 79 -1.59 -11.56 -0.69
N ALA A 80 -1.35 -10.80 0.37
CA ALA A 80 -0.01 -10.39 0.76
C ALA A 80 0.87 -11.60 1.13
N VAL A 81 0.40 -12.50 1.99
CA VAL A 81 1.15 -13.67 2.43
C VAL A 81 1.52 -14.57 1.25
N ASN A 82 0.61 -14.80 0.30
CA ASN A 82 0.93 -15.55 -0.91
C ASN A 82 2.09 -14.91 -1.69
N VAL A 83 2.06 -13.59 -1.91
CA VAL A 83 3.16 -12.88 -2.57
C VAL A 83 4.47 -12.98 -1.80
N LEU A 84 4.44 -12.89 -0.47
CA LEU A 84 5.65 -13.02 0.36
C LEU A 84 6.25 -14.42 0.26
N MET A 85 5.42 -15.46 0.28
CA MET A 85 5.88 -16.86 0.16
C MET A 85 6.41 -17.16 -1.24
N ASP A 86 5.69 -16.74 -2.29
CA ASP A 86 6.04 -17.02 -3.68
C ASP A 86 7.37 -16.34 -4.10
N ASN A 87 7.78 -15.28 -3.40
CA ASN A 87 8.94 -14.45 -3.76
C ASN A 87 10.04 -14.39 -2.68
N ASP A 88 9.93 -15.18 -1.60
CA ASP A 88 10.90 -15.20 -0.47
C ASP A 88 11.20 -13.81 0.12
N ILE A 89 10.15 -13.05 0.44
CA ILE A 89 10.25 -11.66 0.92
C ILE A 89 9.94 -11.56 2.41
N ASP A 90 10.88 -11.02 3.19
CA ASP A 90 10.66 -10.52 4.56
C ASP A 90 10.09 -9.09 4.50
N LEU A 91 8.77 -8.96 4.67
CA LEU A 91 8.10 -7.67 4.71
C LEU A 91 8.04 -7.12 6.14
N ARG A 92 8.41 -5.84 6.29
CA ARG A 92 8.13 -5.06 7.48
C ARG A 92 7.24 -3.87 7.16
N VAL A 93 6.23 -3.66 8.00
CA VAL A 93 5.30 -2.52 7.90
C VAL A 93 5.39 -1.65 9.15
N PRO A 94 6.47 -0.86 9.32
CA PRO A 94 6.64 0.00 10.49
C PRO A 94 5.77 1.26 10.41
N HIS A 95 5.37 1.75 11.58
CA HIS A 95 4.67 3.02 11.72
C HIS A 95 5.61 4.20 11.47
N ILE A 96 5.14 5.22 10.74
CA ILE A 96 5.75 6.56 10.66
C ILE A 96 4.75 7.63 11.06
N ASN A 97 5.23 8.79 11.51
CA ASN A 97 4.33 9.90 11.79
C ASN A 97 3.72 10.41 10.46
N GLY A 98 2.45 10.80 10.45
CA GLY A 98 1.79 11.39 9.28
C GLY A 98 2.53 12.61 8.69
N ILE A 99 3.28 13.35 9.51
CA ILE A 99 4.16 14.46 9.05
C ILE A 99 5.29 13.95 8.14
N GLN A 100 5.72 12.70 8.31
CA GLN A 100 6.71 12.05 7.44
C GLN A 100 6.04 11.39 6.22
N ASN A 101 4.72 11.13 6.26
CA ASN A 101 3.95 10.50 5.19
C ASN A 101 3.28 11.49 4.21
N THR A 102 3.77 12.74 4.17
CA THR A 102 3.08 13.88 3.53
C THR A 102 2.80 13.71 2.05
N VAL A 103 3.72 13.13 1.28
CA VAL A 103 3.53 12.96 -0.17
C VAL A 103 2.54 11.83 -0.46
N ALA A 104 2.60 10.71 0.26
CA ALA A 104 1.63 9.62 0.07
C ALA A 104 0.21 10.06 0.49
N ASP A 105 0.09 10.82 1.59
CA ASP A 105 -1.18 11.45 2.00
C ASP A 105 -1.69 12.45 0.94
N ALA A 106 -0.80 13.27 0.37
CA ALA A 106 -1.18 14.17 -0.71
C ALA A 106 -1.65 13.41 -1.97
N ILE A 107 -0.97 12.32 -2.35
CA ILE A 107 -1.38 11.47 -3.48
C ILE A 107 -2.75 10.84 -3.20
N SER A 108 -2.95 10.26 -2.02
CA SER A 108 -4.19 9.55 -1.67
C SER A 108 -5.42 10.47 -1.69
N ARG A 109 -5.22 11.76 -1.42
CA ARG A 109 -6.23 12.84 -1.43
C ARG A 109 -6.29 13.63 -2.74
N GLN A 110 -5.65 13.17 -3.81
CA GLN A 110 -5.59 13.86 -5.12
C GLN A 110 -4.98 15.28 -5.08
N LYS A 111 -4.17 15.58 -4.05
CA LYS A 111 -3.44 16.84 -3.89
C LYS A 111 -2.10 16.80 -4.64
N PHE A 112 -2.13 16.46 -5.94
CA PHE A 112 -0.93 16.16 -6.73
C PHE A 112 0.05 17.33 -6.84
N TYR A 113 -0.46 18.57 -6.88
CA TYR A 113 0.39 19.76 -6.83
C TYR A 113 1.24 19.81 -5.55
N PHE A 114 0.63 19.55 -4.40
CA PHE A 114 1.34 19.51 -3.11
C PHE A 114 2.31 18.35 -3.03
N ALA A 115 1.94 17.18 -3.55
CA ALA A 115 2.83 16.01 -3.63
C ALA A 115 4.11 16.34 -4.42
N ARG A 116 3.98 16.98 -5.58
CA ARG A 116 5.13 17.40 -6.41
C ARG A 116 5.94 18.55 -5.80
N LYS A 117 5.31 19.41 -5.00
CA LYS A 117 6.02 20.44 -4.24
C LYS A 117 6.87 19.84 -3.13
N ALA A 118 6.35 18.82 -2.44
CA ALA A 118 7.05 18.11 -1.38
C ALA A 118 8.13 17.14 -1.90
N ALA A 119 7.94 16.58 -3.10
CA ALA A 119 8.93 15.76 -3.81
C ALA A 119 9.12 16.28 -5.26
N PRO A 120 10.03 17.24 -5.48
CA PRO A 120 10.34 17.73 -6.82
C PRO A 120 10.79 16.59 -7.75
N GLY A 121 10.22 16.52 -8.95
CA GLY A 121 10.47 15.42 -9.90
C GLY A 121 9.56 14.20 -9.76
N LEU A 122 8.63 14.20 -8.78
CA LEU A 122 7.66 13.11 -8.58
C LEU A 122 6.81 12.88 -9.84
N ASN A 123 6.92 11.68 -10.40
CA ASN A 123 6.02 11.16 -11.41
C ASN A 123 4.87 10.41 -10.73
N ILE A 124 3.62 10.71 -11.11
CA ILE A 124 2.44 10.11 -10.50
C ILE A 124 1.72 9.27 -11.55
N GLY A 125 1.71 7.96 -11.35
CA GLY A 125 0.97 6.98 -12.14
C GLY A 125 -0.35 6.57 -11.48
N ILE A 126 -1.05 5.65 -12.16
CA ILE A 126 -2.27 5.02 -11.66
C ILE A 126 -1.96 3.57 -11.34
N PHE A 127 -2.60 3.03 -10.29
CA PHE A 127 -2.59 1.60 -10.01
C PHE A 127 -4.02 1.08 -9.81
N SER A 128 -4.18 -0.23 -9.97
CA SER A 128 -5.37 -0.96 -9.54
C SER A 128 -4.98 -1.88 -8.37
N PRO A 129 -5.76 -1.93 -7.28
CA PRO A 129 -5.48 -2.85 -6.19
C PRO A 129 -5.60 -4.31 -6.66
N PRO A 130 -4.90 -5.25 -5.99
CA PRO A 130 -5.01 -6.68 -6.29
C PRO A 130 -6.47 -7.16 -6.17
N ARG A 131 -6.95 -7.89 -7.18
CA ARG A 131 -8.36 -8.31 -7.25
C ARG A 131 -8.70 -9.39 -6.22
N ASP A 132 -7.76 -10.27 -5.94
CA ASP A 132 -7.84 -11.30 -4.91
C ASP A 132 -7.94 -10.69 -3.50
N ALA A 133 -7.22 -9.58 -3.25
CA ALA A 133 -7.35 -8.81 -2.02
C ALA A 133 -8.73 -8.15 -1.82
N LEU A 134 -9.51 -7.99 -2.90
CA LEU A 134 -10.90 -7.50 -2.87
C LEU A 134 -11.93 -8.64 -2.70
N GLY A 135 -11.48 -9.88 -2.50
CA GLY A 135 -12.35 -11.05 -2.34
C GLY A 135 -12.79 -11.70 -3.65
N ALA A 136 -12.22 -11.33 -4.80
CA ALA A 136 -12.46 -12.06 -6.04
C ALA A 136 -11.64 -13.36 -6.06
N VAL A 137 -12.23 -14.45 -6.54
CA VAL A 137 -11.52 -15.73 -6.74
C VAL A 137 -10.51 -15.57 -7.89
N LYS A 138 -9.26 -16.02 -7.72
CA LYS A 138 -8.31 -16.16 -8.84
C LYS A 138 -8.93 -17.14 -9.86
N LEU A 139 -9.17 -16.67 -11.08
CA LEU A 139 -9.59 -17.51 -12.21
C LEU A 139 -8.47 -18.48 -12.62
#